data_AF-Q694B7-F1
#
_entry.id   AF-Q694B7-F1
#
_cell.length_a   1.000
_cell.length_b   1.000
_cell.length_c   1.000
_cell.angle_alpha   90.00
_cell.angle_beta   90.00
_cell.angle_gamma   90.00
#
_symmetry.space_group_name_H-M   'P 1'
#
loop_
_entity.id
_entity.type
_entity.pdbx_description
1 polymer ?
#
loop_
_entity_poly.entity_id
_entity_poly.type
_entity_poly.pdbx_seq_one_letter_code
_entity_poly.pdbx_strand_id
1 'polypeptide(L)'
;MKPQFRNTVERMYRDTFFYNFNNRPILSRRNTVWLCYEVKTRGPSMPTWDAKIFRGQVYSKAKYHPEMRFLHWFRKWRQLHRDQEYEVTWYVSWSPCTGCANSVATFLAEDPKVTLTIFVARLYYFWKPDYQEALRVLCQKRGSPHATMKIMNYNEFQHCWNKFVRGRREPFEPWENLPKHYTLLHATLGELLRHLMDPGTFTSNFYNKPWVSGQHETYLCYKVERLHNGTWVPLNQHRGFLRNQAPDIHGFPKGRHAELCFLDLIPFWKLDGQQYRVTCFTSWSPCFSCAQEMAKFISNNEHVSLCIFAARIYDDQGRCQEGLRTLHRDGAKIAMMNYSEFEYCWDTFVDRQGRPFQPWDGLDEHSQDLSGRLRAILQNQGN
;
A
#
# COMPACT_ATOMS: atom_id res chain seq x y z
N MET A 1 -30.84 -26.32 9.89
CA MET A 1 -30.86 -25.45 11.09
C MET A 1 -29.77 -24.38 10.94
N LYS A 2 -30.10 -23.07 10.91
CA LYS A 2 -29.07 -22.03 11.07
C LYS A 2 -28.61 -22.08 12.53
N PRO A 3 -27.36 -22.42 12.86
CA PRO A 3 -26.92 -22.31 14.24
C PRO A 3 -26.96 -20.83 14.61
N GLN A 4 -27.86 -20.46 15.53
CA GLN A 4 -27.91 -19.10 16.07
C GLN A 4 -26.65 -18.89 16.93
N PHE A 5 -25.56 -18.45 16.30
CA PHE A 5 -24.42 -17.95 17.06
C PHE A 5 -24.81 -16.59 17.65
N ARG A 6 -24.94 -16.52 18.98
CA ARG A 6 -25.32 -15.33 19.79
C ARG A 6 -24.49 -14.05 19.54
N ASN A 7 -23.60 -14.03 18.56
CA ASN A 7 -22.63 -12.96 18.33
C ASN A 7 -22.52 -12.48 16.88
N THR A 8 -23.34 -13.01 15.95
CA THR A 8 -23.40 -12.48 14.58
C THR A 8 -24.46 -11.39 14.48
N VAL A 9 -24.11 -10.27 13.86
CA VAL A 9 -25.08 -9.24 13.47
C VAL A 9 -25.27 -9.32 11.95
N GLU A 10 -26.50 -9.22 11.46
CA GLU A 10 -26.75 -9.22 10.01
C GLU A 10 -26.30 -7.91 9.36
N ARG A 11 -26.60 -6.78 9.99
CA ARG A 11 -26.22 -5.43 9.51
C ARG A 11 -25.95 -4.48 10.68
N MET A 12 -24.93 -3.64 10.55
CA MET A 12 -24.57 -2.61 11.53
C MET A 12 -25.24 -1.26 11.24
N TYR A 13 -25.32 -0.40 12.23
CA TYR A 13 -25.82 0.98 12.08
C TYR A 13 -24.81 1.87 11.36
N ARG A 14 -25.29 2.90 10.67
CA ARG A 14 -24.48 3.92 9.97
C ARG A 14 -23.38 4.48 10.88
N ASP A 15 -23.74 5.03 12.03
CA ASP A 15 -22.78 5.64 12.97
C ASP A 15 -21.76 4.62 13.49
N THR A 16 -22.16 3.35 13.61
CA THR A 16 -21.26 2.28 14.00
C THR A 16 -20.20 2.02 12.92
N PHE A 17 -20.59 2.02 11.64
CA PHE A 17 -19.66 1.86 10.53
C PHE A 17 -18.67 3.02 10.51
N PHE A 18 -19.15 4.27 10.46
CA PHE A 18 -18.29 5.45 10.46
C PHE A 18 -17.35 5.49 11.67
N TYR A 19 -17.87 5.21 12.87
CA TYR A 19 -17.05 5.22 14.08
C TYR A 19 -15.94 4.17 14.06
N ASN A 20 -16.22 2.95 13.61
CA ASN A 20 -15.28 1.82 13.71
C ASN A 20 -14.41 1.64 12.46
N PHE A 21 -14.90 1.92 11.26
CA PHE A 21 -14.17 1.73 10.00
C PHE A 21 -13.41 2.96 9.51
N ASN A 22 -13.56 4.13 10.16
CA ASN A 22 -12.76 5.31 9.83
C ASN A 22 -11.27 4.96 9.78
N ASN A 23 -10.62 5.19 8.63
CA ASN A 23 -9.26 4.72 8.37
C ASN A 23 -8.17 5.65 8.92
N ARG A 24 -8.49 6.60 9.82
CA ARG A 24 -7.46 7.42 10.46
C ARG A 24 -6.41 6.50 11.13
N PRO A 25 -5.12 6.60 10.78
CA PRO A 25 -4.10 5.63 11.16
C PRO A 25 -3.89 5.49 12.66
N ILE A 26 -3.92 6.62 13.38
CA ILE A 26 -3.80 6.68 14.83
C ILE A 26 -5.14 7.13 15.39
N LEU A 27 -5.84 6.22 16.06
CA LEU A 27 -7.10 6.48 16.73
C LEU A 27 -7.08 5.89 18.14
N SER A 28 -7.32 6.73 19.14
CA SER A 28 -7.54 6.30 20.52
C SER A 28 -9.01 5.92 20.74
N ARG A 29 -9.27 5.17 21.83
CA ARG A 29 -10.62 4.82 22.31
C ARG A 29 -11.47 3.98 21.33
N ARG A 30 -10.84 3.29 20.36
CA ARG A 30 -11.50 2.34 19.45
C ARG A 30 -11.27 0.91 19.92
N ASN A 31 -11.96 0.52 20.99
CA ASN A 31 -11.74 -0.76 21.68
C ASN A 31 -12.58 -1.92 21.11
N THR A 32 -13.26 -1.71 19.97
CA THR A 32 -14.12 -2.71 19.33
C THR A 32 -13.57 -3.02 17.94
N VAL A 33 -13.38 -4.31 17.65
CA VAL A 33 -13.04 -4.80 16.31
C VAL A 33 -14.29 -5.38 15.66
N TRP A 34 -14.53 -4.95 14.44
CA TRP A 34 -15.56 -5.47 13.53
C TRP A 34 -14.90 -6.26 12.42
N LEU A 35 -15.46 -7.43 12.10
CA LEU A 35 -15.09 -8.31 10.99
C LEU A 35 -16.37 -8.65 10.23
N CYS A 36 -16.51 -8.10 9.04
CA CYS A 36 -17.50 -8.53 8.07
C CYS A 36 -16.85 -9.59 7.18
N TYR A 37 -17.51 -10.72 6.95
CA TYR A 37 -16.95 -11.76 6.11
C TYR A 37 -17.88 -12.13 4.95
N GLU A 38 -17.27 -12.70 3.92
CA GLU A 38 -17.92 -13.38 2.82
C GLU A 38 -17.23 -14.72 2.59
N VAL A 39 -18.02 -15.76 2.34
CA VAL A 39 -17.53 -17.07 1.90
C VAL A 39 -18.15 -17.38 0.55
N LYS A 40 -17.32 -17.77 -0.41
CA LYS A 40 -17.72 -18.23 -1.74
C LYS A 40 -17.09 -19.58 -2.04
N THR A 41 -17.82 -20.47 -2.71
CA THR A 41 -17.26 -21.71 -3.28
C THR A 41 -16.58 -21.42 -4.62
N ARG A 42 -15.49 -22.12 -4.92
CA ARG A 42 -14.99 -22.27 -6.29
C ARG A 42 -15.60 -23.54 -6.89
N GLY A 43 -16.52 -23.39 -7.84
CA GLY A 43 -17.12 -24.54 -8.53
C GLY A 43 -18.37 -24.19 -9.35
N PRO A 44 -18.79 -25.07 -10.28
CA PRO A 44 -19.99 -24.89 -11.10
C PRO A 44 -21.30 -25.02 -10.32
N SER A 45 -21.28 -25.69 -9.15
CA SER A 45 -22.41 -25.75 -8.24
C SER A 45 -22.64 -24.38 -7.59
N MET A 46 -23.89 -23.89 -7.71
CA MET A 46 -24.37 -22.60 -7.23
C MET A 46 -23.59 -22.08 -6.03
N PRO A 47 -23.03 -20.85 -6.09
CA PRO A 47 -22.15 -20.41 -5.04
C PRO A 47 -22.86 -20.39 -3.69
N THR A 48 -22.31 -21.08 -2.69
CA THR A 48 -22.83 -20.99 -1.32
C THR A 48 -22.32 -19.68 -0.75
N TRP A 49 -23.18 -18.67 -0.75
CA TRP A 49 -22.86 -17.35 -0.21
C TRP A 49 -23.32 -17.26 1.25
N ASP A 50 -22.38 -17.15 2.19
CA ASP A 50 -22.68 -16.66 3.54
C ASP A 50 -21.97 -15.34 3.77
N ALA A 51 -22.68 -14.37 4.33
CA ALA A 51 -22.15 -13.06 4.67
C ALA A 51 -22.77 -12.59 5.99
N LYS A 52 -21.93 -12.46 7.02
CA LYS A 52 -22.34 -11.97 8.34
C LYS A 52 -21.25 -11.10 8.96
N ILE A 53 -21.55 -10.56 10.14
CA ILE A 53 -20.65 -9.69 10.89
C ILE A 53 -20.33 -10.31 12.24
N PHE A 54 -19.06 -10.52 12.54
CA PHE A 54 -18.56 -10.78 13.88
C PHE A 54 -18.06 -9.47 14.49
N ARG A 55 -18.36 -9.24 15.78
CA ARG A 55 -17.78 -8.16 16.58
C ARG A 55 -17.10 -8.73 17.82
N GLY A 56 -16.05 -8.06 18.29
CA GLY A 56 -15.36 -8.38 19.53
C GLY A 56 -14.66 -7.15 20.12
N GLN A 57 -14.23 -7.24 21.38
CA GLN A 57 -13.48 -6.17 22.03
C GLN A 57 -11.98 -6.46 21.95
N VAL A 58 -11.18 -5.43 21.67
CA VAL A 58 -9.71 -5.49 21.52
C VAL A 58 -9.02 -6.00 22.80
N TYR A 59 -9.54 -5.62 23.98
CA TYR A 59 -8.96 -5.99 25.28
C TYR A 59 -9.63 -7.19 25.95
N SER A 60 -10.54 -7.86 25.22
CA SER A 60 -11.12 -9.10 25.73
C SER A 60 -10.13 -10.25 25.55
N LYS A 61 -10.36 -11.39 26.23
CA LYS A 61 -9.56 -12.60 25.98
C LYS A 61 -9.59 -12.92 24.48
N ALA A 62 -8.46 -13.32 23.89
CA ALA A 62 -8.33 -13.56 22.44
C ALA A 62 -9.46 -14.43 21.85
N LYS A 63 -9.99 -15.41 22.60
CA LYS A 63 -11.15 -16.24 22.22
C LYS A 63 -12.43 -15.45 21.88
N TYR A 64 -12.52 -14.18 22.28
CA TYR A 64 -13.66 -13.30 22.00
C TYR A 64 -13.39 -12.30 20.87
N HIS A 65 -12.18 -12.29 20.32
CA HIS A 65 -11.87 -11.51 19.14
C HIS A 65 -12.65 -12.04 17.93
N PRO A 66 -13.06 -11.16 17.00
CA PRO A 66 -13.89 -11.56 15.87
C PRO A 66 -13.21 -12.60 14.96
N GLU A 67 -11.89 -12.57 14.82
CA GLU A 67 -11.09 -13.53 14.06
C GLU A 67 -11.22 -14.94 14.65
N MET A 68 -11.08 -15.07 15.97
CA MET A 68 -11.21 -16.36 16.66
C MET A 68 -12.63 -16.90 16.64
N ARG A 69 -13.63 -16.00 16.70
CA ARG A 69 -15.04 -16.36 16.55
C ARG A 69 -15.34 -16.88 15.14
N PHE A 70 -14.79 -16.22 14.12
CA PHE A 70 -14.87 -16.71 12.75
C PHE A 70 -14.23 -18.08 12.63
N LEU A 71 -12.98 -18.27 13.07
CA LEU A 71 -12.29 -19.56 12.95
C LEU A 71 -13.04 -20.70 13.66
N HIS A 72 -13.60 -20.44 14.85
CA HIS A 72 -14.40 -21.42 15.58
C HIS A 72 -15.65 -21.84 14.80
N TRP A 73 -16.36 -20.87 14.22
CA TRP A 73 -17.53 -21.14 13.38
C TRP A 73 -17.13 -21.86 12.09
N PHE A 74 -16.16 -21.32 11.37
CA PHE A 74 -15.75 -21.79 10.05
C PHE A 74 -15.20 -23.21 10.13
N ARG A 75 -14.40 -23.57 11.15
CA ARG A 75 -13.94 -24.96 11.35
C ARG A 75 -15.10 -25.95 11.50
N LYS A 76 -16.12 -25.63 12.29
CA LYS A 76 -17.30 -26.50 12.47
C LYS A 76 -18.10 -26.63 11.18
N TRP A 77 -18.31 -25.51 10.48
CA TRP A 77 -19.02 -25.50 9.22
C TRP A 77 -18.24 -26.29 8.13
N ARG A 78 -16.93 -26.09 8.06
CA ARG A 78 -16.02 -26.74 7.11
C ARG A 78 -15.96 -28.25 7.25
N GLN A 79 -16.15 -28.78 8.46
CA GLN A 79 -16.23 -30.24 8.67
C GLN A 79 -17.31 -30.91 7.81
N LEU A 80 -18.40 -30.20 7.48
CA LEU A 80 -19.50 -30.70 6.66
C LEU A 80 -19.30 -30.51 5.15
N HIS A 81 -18.25 -29.80 4.74
CA HIS A 81 -18.05 -29.37 3.36
C HIS A 81 -16.58 -29.48 2.91
N ARG A 82 -15.86 -30.55 3.26
CA ARG A 82 -14.38 -30.66 3.08
C ARG A 82 -13.92 -30.83 1.61
N ASP A 83 -14.82 -31.22 0.73
CA ASP A 83 -14.55 -31.54 -0.67
C ASP A 83 -14.23 -30.27 -1.49
N GLN A 84 -14.86 -29.14 -1.18
CA GLN A 84 -14.82 -27.92 -1.99
C GLN A 84 -13.64 -26.99 -1.65
N GLU A 85 -13.30 -26.12 -2.60
CA GLU A 85 -12.43 -24.96 -2.38
C GLU A 85 -13.26 -23.72 -2.01
N TYR A 86 -12.73 -22.93 -1.08
CA TYR A 86 -13.40 -21.74 -0.56
C TYR A 86 -12.54 -20.50 -0.69
N GLU A 87 -13.15 -19.44 -1.18
CA GLU A 87 -12.62 -18.08 -1.11
C GLU A 87 -13.31 -17.34 0.04
N VAL A 88 -12.52 -16.94 1.02
CA VAL A 88 -12.96 -16.17 2.17
C VAL A 88 -12.43 -14.76 2.05
N THR A 89 -13.32 -13.78 2.18
CA THR A 89 -12.96 -12.37 2.20
C THR A 89 -13.38 -11.76 3.52
N TRP A 90 -12.44 -11.12 4.21
CA TRP A 90 -12.68 -10.37 5.44
C TRP A 90 -12.57 -8.87 5.18
N TYR A 91 -13.47 -8.08 5.73
CA TYR A 91 -13.38 -6.63 5.88
C TYR A 91 -13.32 -6.31 7.37
N VAL A 92 -12.15 -5.89 7.85
CA VAL A 92 -11.89 -5.70 9.28
C VAL A 92 -11.54 -4.26 9.62
N SER A 93 -12.10 -3.76 10.73
CA SER A 93 -11.82 -2.41 11.22
C SER A 93 -10.39 -2.19 11.75
N TRP A 94 -9.71 -3.28 12.12
CA TRP A 94 -8.33 -3.33 12.61
C TRP A 94 -7.69 -4.62 12.09
N SER A 95 -6.40 -4.59 11.77
CA SER A 95 -5.65 -5.80 11.49
C SER A 95 -5.62 -6.73 12.71
N PRO A 96 -5.48 -8.05 12.52
CA PRO A 96 -5.41 -9.00 13.63
C PRO A 96 -4.28 -8.69 14.60
N CYS A 97 -4.50 -8.94 15.90
CA CYS A 97 -3.42 -8.93 16.89
C CYS A 97 -2.50 -10.14 16.73
N THR A 98 -1.36 -10.18 17.43
CA THR A 98 -0.36 -11.26 17.32
C THR A 98 -0.95 -12.66 17.47
N GLY A 99 -1.75 -12.91 18.51
CA GLY A 99 -2.39 -14.21 18.74
C GLY A 99 -3.41 -14.59 17.66
N CYS A 100 -4.18 -13.63 17.15
CA CYS A 100 -5.15 -13.87 16.08
C CYS A 100 -4.44 -14.13 14.74
N ALA A 101 -3.42 -13.33 14.40
CA ALA A 101 -2.64 -13.50 13.18
C ALA A 101 -1.99 -14.90 13.12
N ASN A 102 -1.34 -15.33 14.20
CA ASN A 102 -0.74 -16.67 14.28
C ASN A 102 -1.79 -17.79 14.19
N SER A 103 -2.94 -17.64 14.86
CA SER A 103 -4.01 -18.65 14.81
C SER A 103 -4.60 -18.80 13.40
N VAL A 104 -4.75 -17.68 12.67
CA VAL A 104 -5.22 -17.69 11.28
C VAL A 104 -4.16 -18.30 10.36
N ALA A 105 -2.88 -17.99 10.57
CA ALA A 105 -1.79 -18.60 9.81
C ALA A 105 -1.75 -20.13 9.96
N THR A 106 -1.85 -20.63 11.21
CA THR A 106 -1.94 -22.07 11.49
C THR A 106 -3.16 -22.69 10.82
N PHE A 107 -4.32 -22.04 10.89
CA PHE A 107 -5.54 -22.54 10.24
C PHE A 107 -5.38 -22.66 8.70
N LEU A 108 -4.77 -21.68 8.04
CA LEU A 108 -4.55 -21.72 6.59
C LEU A 108 -3.54 -22.80 6.19
N ALA A 109 -2.52 -23.04 7.01
CA ALA A 109 -1.57 -24.13 6.79
C ALA A 109 -2.23 -25.51 6.93
N GLU A 110 -3.25 -25.65 7.78
CA GLU A 110 -4.03 -26.89 7.97
C GLU A 110 -5.02 -27.17 6.82
N ASP A 111 -5.54 -26.14 6.14
CA ASP A 111 -6.56 -26.28 5.09
C ASP A 111 -6.16 -25.52 3.80
N PRO A 112 -5.36 -26.14 2.91
CA PRO A 112 -4.87 -25.50 1.68
C PRO A 112 -5.96 -25.20 0.65
N LYS A 113 -7.18 -25.71 0.83
CA LYS A 113 -8.34 -25.44 -0.03
C LYS A 113 -9.06 -24.14 0.34
N VAL A 114 -8.58 -23.40 1.35
CA VAL A 114 -9.14 -22.12 1.77
C VAL A 114 -8.18 -21.00 1.39
N THR A 115 -8.64 -20.09 0.54
CA THR A 115 -7.94 -18.84 0.23
C THR A 115 -8.54 -17.72 1.08
N LEU A 116 -7.72 -16.97 1.81
CA LEU A 116 -8.17 -15.84 2.63
C LEU A 116 -7.61 -14.50 2.12
N THR A 117 -8.52 -13.57 1.82
CA THR A 117 -8.18 -12.16 1.58
C THR A 117 -8.71 -11.31 2.72
N ILE A 118 -7.84 -10.49 3.31
CA ILE A 118 -8.15 -9.60 4.43
C ILE A 118 -8.01 -8.15 3.96
N PHE A 119 -9.12 -7.45 3.82
CA PHE A 119 -9.18 -6.02 3.65
C PHE A 119 -9.26 -5.34 5.02
N VAL A 120 -8.21 -4.63 5.42
CA VAL A 120 -8.11 -3.96 6.71
C VAL A 120 -8.32 -2.46 6.57
N ALA A 121 -9.15 -1.86 7.42
CA ALA A 121 -9.34 -0.42 7.46
C ALA A 121 -8.19 0.31 8.17
N ARG A 122 -7.57 -0.34 9.17
CA ARG A 122 -6.46 0.20 9.96
C ARG A 122 -5.52 -0.92 10.41
N LEU A 123 -4.25 -0.57 10.65
CA LEU A 123 -3.25 -1.51 11.18
C LEU A 123 -3.15 -1.36 12.72
N TYR A 124 -3.29 -2.46 13.45
CA TYR A 124 -3.29 -2.49 14.91
C TYR A 124 -1.87 -2.60 15.46
N TYR A 125 -1.44 -1.61 16.27
CA TYR A 125 -0.09 -1.54 16.86
C TYR A 125 1.06 -1.82 15.87
N PHE A 126 0.93 -1.38 14.63
CA PHE A 126 1.90 -1.65 13.56
C PHE A 126 3.32 -1.13 13.83
N TRP A 127 3.48 -0.19 14.77
CA TRP A 127 4.78 0.31 15.22
C TRP A 127 5.51 -0.65 16.18
N LYS A 128 4.88 -1.70 16.68
CA LYS A 128 5.50 -2.71 17.56
C LYS A 128 6.08 -3.87 16.75
N PRO A 129 7.36 -4.24 16.93
CA PRO A 129 8.00 -5.33 16.18
C PRO A 129 7.23 -6.66 16.19
N ASP A 130 6.73 -7.09 17.35
CA ASP A 130 6.00 -8.37 17.47
C ASP A 130 4.72 -8.42 16.62
N TYR A 131 4.03 -7.27 16.49
CA TYR A 131 2.83 -7.16 15.65
C TYR A 131 3.18 -7.19 14.17
N GLN A 132 4.28 -6.53 13.79
CA GLN A 132 4.79 -6.61 12.44
C GLN A 132 5.15 -8.05 12.07
N GLU A 133 5.84 -8.75 12.97
CA GLU A 133 6.27 -10.12 12.72
C GLU A 133 5.09 -11.09 12.61
N ALA A 134 4.09 -10.98 13.49
CA ALA A 134 2.91 -11.82 13.41
C ALA A 134 2.11 -11.61 12.10
N LEU A 135 2.00 -10.37 11.62
CA LEU A 135 1.38 -10.08 10.32
C LEU A 135 2.23 -10.59 9.14
N ARG A 136 3.57 -10.55 9.24
CA ARG A 136 4.45 -11.18 8.26
C ARG A 136 4.24 -12.68 8.21
N VAL A 137 4.19 -13.37 9.35
CA VAL A 137 3.93 -14.81 9.42
C VAL A 137 2.58 -15.16 8.76
N LEU A 138 1.55 -14.33 8.96
CA LEU A 138 0.23 -14.53 8.35
C LEU A 138 0.23 -14.38 6.81
N CYS A 139 1.08 -13.50 6.26
CA CYS A 139 1.03 -13.11 4.85
C CYS A 139 2.21 -13.59 3.99
N GLN A 140 3.30 -14.07 4.58
CA GLN A 140 4.49 -14.45 3.82
C GLN A 140 4.29 -15.73 3.01
N LYS A 141 4.62 -15.64 1.72
CA LYS A 141 4.75 -16.76 0.78
C LYS A 141 5.96 -17.63 1.13
N ARG A 142 5.81 -18.60 2.03
CA ARG A 142 6.86 -19.63 2.30
C ARG A 142 6.54 -20.98 1.67
N GLY A 143 5.88 -20.98 0.51
CA GLY A 143 5.34 -22.20 -0.10
C GLY A 143 4.13 -22.79 0.61
N SER A 144 3.72 -22.22 1.75
CA SER A 144 2.47 -22.54 2.44
C SER A 144 1.33 -21.61 2.02
N PRO A 145 0.06 -22.06 2.13
CA PRO A 145 -1.08 -21.16 2.08
C PRO A 145 -0.91 -20.03 3.10
N HIS A 146 -1.22 -18.80 2.68
CA HIS A 146 -1.05 -17.59 3.46
C HIS A 146 -2.21 -16.64 3.12
N ALA A 147 -2.47 -15.68 4.01
CA ALA A 147 -3.49 -14.68 3.76
C ALA A 147 -2.95 -13.57 2.86
N THR A 148 -3.79 -13.07 1.95
CA THR A 148 -3.51 -11.80 1.25
C THR A 148 -4.09 -10.66 2.05
N MET A 149 -3.26 -9.75 2.57
CA MET A 149 -3.74 -8.58 3.31
C MET A 149 -3.60 -7.31 2.47
N LYS A 150 -4.66 -6.50 2.42
CA LYS A 150 -4.75 -5.23 1.67
C LYS A 150 -5.41 -4.17 2.53
N ILE A 151 -5.06 -2.91 2.33
CA ILE A 151 -5.81 -1.79 2.93
C ILE A 151 -7.08 -1.55 2.12
N MET A 152 -8.21 -1.32 2.79
CA MET A 152 -9.47 -0.95 2.14
C MET A 152 -9.32 0.39 1.41
N ASN A 153 -9.54 0.41 0.09
CA ASN A 153 -9.71 1.65 -0.67
C ASN A 153 -11.20 2.08 -0.66
N TYR A 154 -11.56 3.07 -1.48
CA TYR A 154 -12.95 3.53 -1.58
C TYR A 154 -13.92 2.40 -1.98
N ASN A 155 -13.56 1.60 -2.98
CA ASN A 155 -14.40 0.51 -3.49
C ASN A 155 -14.70 -0.52 -2.40
N GLU A 156 -13.71 -0.90 -1.59
CA GLU A 156 -13.96 -1.83 -0.47
C GLU A 156 -14.81 -1.21 0.65
N PHE A 157 -14.64 0.08 0.96
CA PHE A 157 -15.53 0.76 1.90
C PHE A 157 -16.96 0.84 1.40
N GLN A 158 -17.15 1.22 0.13
CA GLN A 158 -18.47 1.28 -0.52
C GLN A 158 -19.12 -0.10 -0.58
N HIS A 159 -18.35 -1.14 -0.91
CA HIS A 159 -18.84 -2.52 -0.90
C HIS A 159 -19.29 -2.94 0.50
N CYS A 160 -18.46 -2.65 1.52
CA CYS A 160 -18.79 -2.97 2.90
C CYS A 160 -20.05 -2.21 3.37
N TRP A 161 -20.16 -0.93 2.99
CA TRP A 161 -21.33 -0.10 3.25
C TRP A 161 -22.61 -0.70 2.67
N ASN A 162 -22.63 -0.96 1.36
CA ASN A 162 -23.80 -1.47 0.64
C ASN A 162 -24.30 -2.81 1.18
N LYS A 163 -23.38 -3.67 1.64
CA LYS A 163 -23.70 -5.03 2.05
C LYS A 163 -24.00 -5.16 3.54
N PHE A 164 -23.22 -4.50 4.41
CA PHE A 164 -23.23 -4.74 5.85
C PHE A 164 -23.85 -3.61 6.67
N VAL A 165 -24.21 -2.47 6.07
CA VAL A 165 -24.82 -1.34 6.78
C VAL A 165 -26.34 -1.28 6.56
N ARG A 166 -27.08 -0.87 7.60
CA ARG A 166 -28.54 -0.65 7.54
C ARG A 166 -28.85 0.70 6.86
N GLY A 167 -29.91 0.76 6.05
CA GLY A 167 -30.34 1.98 5.34
C GLY A 167 -30.19 1.85 3.82
N ARG A 168 -31.02 1.01 3.19
CA ARG A 168 -30.84 0.44 1.83
C ARG A 168 -30.74 1.41 0.63
N ARG A 169 -30.61 2.73 0.82
CA ARG A 169 -30.63 3.70 -0.31
C ARG A 169 -29.67 4.88 -0.18
N GLU A 170 -28.92 5.00 0.90
CA GLU A 170 -27.95 6.08 1.04
C GLU A 170 -26.62 5.71 0.36
N PRO A 171 -26.06 6.57 -0.50
CA PRO A 171 -24.74 6.34 -1.05
C PRO A 171 -23.69 6.36 0.07
N PHE A 172 -22.59 5.64 -0.12
CA PHE A 172 -21.45 5.76 0.78
C PHE A 172 -20.83 7.14 0.64
N GLU A 173 -20.88 7.93 1.71
CA GLU A 173 -20.18 9.22 1.80
C GLU A 173 -18.82 8.98 2.48
N PRO A 174 -17.69 9.13 1.77
CA PRO A 174 -16.38 8.96 2.38
C PRO A 174 -16.11 10.11 3.36
N TRP A 175 -15.49 9.79 4.50
CA TRP A 175 -15.01 10.82 5.42
C TRP A 175 -13.80 11.58 4.84
N GLU A 176 -13.55 12.76 5.38
CA GLU A 176 -12.42 13.60 4.97
C GLU A 176 -11.08 12.86 5.13
N ASN A 177 -10.15 13.09 4.21
CA ASN A 177 -8.81 12.50 4.20
C ASN A 177 -8.76 10.97 4.05
N LEU A 178 -9.89 10.29 3.74
CA LEU A 178 -9.88 8.85 3.44
C LEU A 178 -8.78 8.46 2.41
N PRO A 179 -8.61 9.17 1.27
CA PRO A 179 -7.57 8.84 0.30
C PRO A 179 -6.15 9.01 0.84
N LYS A 180 -5.90 10.06 1.64
CA LYS A 180 -4.60 10.34 2.26
C LYS A 180 -4.24 9.27 3.31
N HIS A 181 -5.19 8.92 4.15
CA HIS A 181 -5.01 7.84 5.13
C HIS A 181 -4.83 6.47 4.45
N TYR A 182 -5.52 6.23 3.33
CA TYR A 182 -5.31 5.03 2.53
C TYR A 182 -3.87 4.95 2.02
N THR A 183 -3.35 6.02 1.39
CA THR A 183 -1.95 6.06 0.93
C THR A 183 -0.99 5.68 2.05
N LEU A 184 -1.14 6.31 3.21
CA LEU A 184 -0.26 6.05 4.32
C LEU A 184 -0.34 4.59 4.75
N LEU A 185 -1.53 4.10 5.06
CA LEU A 185 -1.71 2.73 5.54
C LEU A 185 -1.23 1.72 4.50
N HIS A 186 -1.42 2.01 3.22
CA HIS A 186 -0.98 1.16 2.11
C HIS A 186 0.54 1.09 2.04
N ALA A 187 1.21 2.25 2.14
CA ALA A 187 2.66 2.34 2.19
C ALA A 187 3.22 1.61 3.42
N THR A 188 2.68 1.90 4.61
CA THR A 188 3.08 1.26 5.87
C THR A 188 2.89 -0.25 5.85
N LEU A 189 1.78 -0.74 5.25
CA LEU A 189 1.58 -2.18 5.07
C LEU A 189 2.63 -2.77 4.13
N GLY A 190 2.97 -2.07 3.06
CA GLY A 190 4.03 -2.46 2.13
C GLY A 190 5.40 -2.54 2.78
N GLU A 191 5.79 -1.53 3.56
CA GLU A 191 7.03 -1.53 4.37
C GLU A 191 7.04 -2.69 5.37
N LEU A 192 5.93 -2.91 6.08
CA LEU A 192 5.79 -3.96 7.08
C LEU A 192 5.93 -5.36 6.47
N LEU A 193 5.18 -5.63 5.41
CA LEU A 193 5.15 -6.93 4.72
C LEU A 193 6.30 -7.11 3.72
N ARG A 194 7.10 -6.08 3.48
CA ARG A 194 8.15 -6.04 2.45
C ARG A 194 7.59 -6.38 1.07
N HIS A 195 6.51 -5.70 0.68
CA HIS A 195 5.93 -5.85 -0.65
C HIS A 195 6.97 -5.56 -1.73
N LEU A 196 7.03 -6.45 -2.71
CA LEU A 196 7.84 -6.30 -3.90
C LEU A 196 6.91 -6.21 -5.11
N MET A 197 7.32 -5.41 -6.08
CA MET A 197 6.66 -5.27 -7.38
C MET A 197 6.87 -6.55 -8.19
N ASP A 198 5.87 -6.98 -8.96
CA ASP A 198 6.11 -8.06 -9.91
C ASP A 198 7.04 -7.57 -11.05
N PRO A 199 7.84 -8.47 -11.64
CA PRO A 199 8.75 -8.10 -12.73
C PRO A 199 8.09 -7.40 -13.91
N GLY A 200 6.85 -7.77 -14.27
CA GLY A 200 6.13 -7.20 -15.40
C GLY A 200 5.74 -5.74 -15.15
N THR A 201 5.25 -5.44 -13.96
CA THR A 201 4.95 -4.07 -13.53
C THR A 201 6.20 -3.21 -13.55
N PHE A 202 7.35 -3.71 -13.06
CA PHE A 202 8.60 -2.94 -13.10
C PHE A 202 9.03 -2.64 -14.53
N THR A 203 9.21 -3.68 -15.36
CA THR A 203 9.71 -3.52 -16.72
C THR A 203 8.79 -2.63 -17.55
N SER A 204 7.47 -2.80 -17.46
CA SER A 204 6.54 -1.98 -18.24
C SER A 204 6.57 -0.51 -17.85
N ASN A 205 6.67 -0.19 -16.55
CA ASN A 205 6.60 1.19 -16.07
C ASN A 205 7.95 1.92 -16.09
N PHE A 206 9.07 1.23 -15.83
CA PHE A 206 10.40 1.83 -15.80
C PHE A 206 11.11 1.81 -17.16
N TYR A 207 10.52 1.20 -18.20
CA TYR A 207 11.07 1.21 -19.56
C TYR A 207 11.37 2.63 -20.06
N ASN A 208 12.65 3.01 -20.17
CA ASN A 208 13.06 4.41 -20.33
C ASN A 208 13.01 4.96 -21.78
N LYS A 209 12.26 4.30 -22.68
CA LYS A 209 12.11 4.82 -24.03
C LYS A 209 11.48 6.24 -23.98
N PRO A 210 12.03 7.23 -24.70
CA PRO A 210 11.59 8.62 -24.57
C PRO A 210 10.12 8.86 -24.92
N TRP A 211 9.56 8.04 -25.80
CA TRP A 211 8.20 8.17 -26.31
C TRP A 211 7.41 6.91 -26.00
N VAL A 212 6.52 7.00 -25.00
CA VAL A 212 5.56 5.95 -24.69
C VAL A 212 4.18 6.58 -24.58
N SER A 213 3.30 6.25 -25.52
CA SER A 213 1.89 6.65 -25.45
C SER A 213 1.14 5.80 -24.42
N GLY A 214 0.27 6.43 -23.63
CA GLY A 214 -0.75 5.73 -22.84
C GLY A 214 -0.31 5.16 -21.48
N GLN A 215 0.94 5.38 -21.05
CA GLN A 215 1.35 5.04 -19.68
C GLN A 215 1.04 6.18 -18.71
N HIS A 216 -0.15 6.15 -18.13
CA HIS A 216 -0.61 7.13 -17.13
C HIS A 216 -0.27 6.74 -15.68
N GLU A 217 0.40 5.60 -15.46
CA GLU A 217 0.86 5.21 -14.13
C GLU A 217 2.28 5.71 -13.85
N THR A 218 2.45 6.35 -12.69
CA THR A 218 3.75 6.72 -12.14
C THR A 218 4.02 5.85 -10.93
N TYR A 219 5.13 5.11 -10.97
CA TYR A 219 5.65 4.35 -9.84
C TYR A 219 6.82 5.11 -9.22
N LEU A 220 6.89 5.11 -7.90
CA LEU A 220 7.94 5.74 -7.11
C LEU A 220 8.45 4.73 -6.08
N CYS A 221 9.65 4.22 -6.30
CA CYS A 221 10.40 3.45 -5.31
C CYS A 221 11.18 4.41 -4.41
N TYR A 222 11.29 4.13 -3.12
CA TYR A 222 12.00 5.01 -2.19
C TYR A 222 12.82 4.24 -1.16
N LYS A 223 13.89 4.89 -0.71
CA LYS A 223 14.69 4.49 0.45
C LYS A 223 15.04 5.71 1.30
N VAL A 224 15.21 5.49 2.60
CA VAL A 224 15.67 6.51 3.54
C VAL A 224 16.98 6.05 4.18
N GLU A 225 17.94 6.97 4.25
CA GLU A 225 19.23 6.79 4.91
C GLU A 225 19.40 7.87 5.98
N ARG A 226 20.03 7.52 7.11
CA ARG A 226 20.34 8.46 8.19
C ARG A 226 21.85 8.64 8.27
N LEU A 227 22.31 9.89 8.38
CA LEU A 227 23.73 10.17 8.57
C LEU A 227 24.13 9.83 10.00
N HIS A 228 25.07 8.89 10.14
CA HIS A 228 25.60 8.47 11.43
C HIS A 228 27.13 8.38 11.33
N ASN A 229 27.84 9.16 12.14
CA ASN A 229 29.32 9.22 12.15
C ASN A 229 29.93 9.40 10.75
N GLY A 230 29.37 10.33 9.96
CA GLY A 230 29.83 10.62 8.59
C GLY A 230 29.44 9.57 7.54
N THR A 231 28.80 8.47 7.93
CA THR A 231 28.36 7.40 7.03
C THR A 231 26.84 7.35 6.92
N TRP A 232 26.33 7.11 5.73
CA TRP A 232 24.88 6.99 5.50
C TRP A 232 24.42 5.57 5.77
N VAL A 233 23.57 5.41 6.78
CA VAL A 233 23.04 4.12 7.24
C VAL A 233 21.61 3.93 6.73
N PRO A 234 21.31 2.86 5.97
CA PRO A 234 19.96 2.58 5.49
C PRO A 234 18.96 2.33 6.62
N LEU A 235 17.80 2.98 6.55
CA LEU A 235 16.64 2.69 7.39
C LEU A 235 15.75 1.68 6.67
N ASN A 236 16.06 0.39 6.85
CA ASN A 236 15.39 -0.69 6.11
C ASN A 236 13.87 -0.76 6.32
N GLN A 237 13.35 -0.18 7.41
CA GLN A 237 11.92 -0.05 7.66
C GLN A 237 11.23 1.05 6.84
N HIS A 238 11.98 1.99 6.27
CA HIS A 238 11.47 3.12 5.48
C HIS A 238 11.91 2.97 4.03
N ARG A 239 11.42 1.89 3.42
CA ARG A 239 11.76 1.47 2.08
C ARG A 239 10.57 0.75 1.46
N GLY A 240 10.19 1.14 0.26
CA GLY A 240 9.11 0.51 -0.47
C GLY A 240 8.86 1.19 -1.81
N PHE A 241 7.68 0.97 -2.37
CA PHE A 241 7.23 1.68 -3.56
C PHE A 241 5.80 2.15 -3.41
N LEU A 242 5.46 3.20 -4.17
CA LEU A 242 4.14 3.80 -4.29
C LEU A 242 3.78 3.89 -5.78
N ARG A 243 2.50 4.08 -6.04
CA ARG A 243 2.01 4.51 -7.35
C ARG A 243 0.99 5.64 -7.19
N ASN A 244 0.70 6.35 -8.27
CA ASN A 244 -0.39 7.31 -8.27
C ASN A 244 -1.73 6.64 -7.92
N GLN A 245 -2.58 7.36 -7.20
CA GLN A 245 -3.98 6.99 -7.03
C GLN A 245 -4.74 7.39 -8.29
N ALA A 246 -5.16 6.42 -9.08
CA ALA A 246 -6.06 6.64 -10.20
C ALA A 246 -7.53 6.43 -9.78
N PRO A 247 -8.48 7.30 -10.20
CA PRO A 247 -9.89 7.18 -9.85
C PRO A 247 -10.54 5.84 -10.21
N ASP A 248 -10.19 5.29 -11.37
CA ASP A 248 -10.66 4.00 -11.89
C ASP A 248 -10.15 2.80 -11.08
N ILE A 249 -8.93 2.88 -10.55
CA ILE A 249 -8.31 1.79 -9.79
C ILE A 249 -8.74 1.82 -8.32
N HIS A 250 -8.74 3.00 -7.71
CA HIS A 250 -8.92 3.14 -6.26
C HIS A 250 -10.30 3.64 -5.83
N GLY A 251 -11.12 4.10 -6.79
CA GLY A 251 -12.46 4.64 -6.55
C GLY A 251 -12.49 6.08 -6.01
N PHE A 252 -11.34 6.75 -5.88
CA PHE A 252 -11.29 8.12 -5.35
C PHE A 252 -11.70 9.14 -6.43
N PRO A 253 -12.59 10.10 -6.12
CA PRO A 253 -13.06 11.08 -7.12
C PRO A 253 -11.95 11.94 -7.74
N LYS A 254 -10.87 12.19 -7.00
CA LYS A 254 -9.68 12.92 -7.47
C LYS A 254 -8.49 12.00 -7.40
N GLY A 255 -7.76 11.88 -8.51
CA GLY A 255 -6.49 11.19 -8.53
C GLY A 255 -5.44 11.93 -7.71
N ARG A 256 -4.37 11.22 -7.33
CA ARG A 256 -3.23 11.78 -6.58
C ARG A 256 -1.94 11.22 -7.13
N HIS A 257 -0.99 12.08 -7.48
CA HIS A 257 0.28 11.65 -8.04
C HIS A 257 1.16 10.95 -6.99
N ALA A 258 2.10 10.12 -7.44
CA ALA A 258 2.94 9.30 -6.57
C ALA A 258 3.81 10.16 -5.63
N GLU A 259 4.26 11.32 -6.10
CA GLU A 259 5.05 12.30 -5.38
C GLU A 259 4.27 12.90 -4.20
N LEU A 260 3.01 13.27 -4.42
CA LEU A 260 2.17 13.81 -3.34
C LEU A 260 1.79 12.73 -2.32
N CYS A 261 1.56 11.51 -2.80
CA CYS A 261 1.41 10.33 -1.93
C CYS A 261 2.66 10.09 -1.08
N PHE A 262 3.83 10.27 -1.68
CA PHE A 262 5.12 10.13 -1.00
C PHE A 262 5.33 11.23 0.06
N LEU A 263 5.03 12.49 -0.25
CA LEU A 263 5.10 13.59 0.73
C LEU A 263 4.14 13.39 1.91
N ASP A 264 2.99 12.74 1.70
CA ASP A 264 2.07 12.40 2.80
C ASP A 264 2.64 11.34 3.75
N LEU A 265 3.59 10.52 3.31
CA LEU A 265 4.22 9.45 4.09
C LEU A 265 5.32 9.99 5.02
N ILE A 266 6.15 10.93 4.56
CA ILE A 266 7.36 11.38 5.28
C ILE A 266 7.08 11.82 6.74
N PRO A 267 6.03 12.63 7.04
CA PRO A 267 5.75 13.04 8.41
C PRO A 267 5.53 11.88 9.40
N PHE A 268 5.15 10.69 8.90
CA PHE A 268 4.91 9.52 9.74
C PHE A 268 6.17 8.76 10.13
N TRP A 269 7.28 8.96 9.42
CA TRP A 269 8.57 8.41 9.83
C TRP A 269 9.10 9.09 11.10
N LYS A 270 8.55 10.25 11.48
CA LYS A 270 8.98 11.03 12.65
C LYS A 270 10.50 11.22 12.64
N LEU A 271 11.01 11.67 11.48
CA LEU A 271 12.42 12.03 11.34
C LEU A 271 12.75 13.06 12.42
N ASP A 272 13.83 12.81 13.15
CA ASP A 272 14.29 13.70 14.21
C ASP A 272 15.17 14.82 13.63
N GLY A 273 15.82 15.63 14.47
CA GLY A 273 16.70 16.70 14.00
C GLY A 273 18.00 16.24 13.33
N GLN A 274 18.21 14.94 13.11
CA GLN A 274 19.39 14.42 12.41
C GLN A 274 19.28 14.63 10.90
N GLN A 275 20.40 14.43 10.21
CA GLN A 275 20.47 14.52 8.76
C GLN A 275 19.98 13.23 8.11
N TYR A 276 19.01 13.36 7.20
CA TYR A 276 18.44 12.25 6.44
C TYR A 276 18.64 12.47 4.95
N ARG A 277 18.78 11.35 4.23
CA ARG A 277 18.73 11.33 2.77
C ARG A 277 17.57 10.48 2.33
N VAL A 278 16.71 11.08 1.54
CA VAL A 278 15.58 10.43 0.90
C VAL A 278 15.92 10.27 -0.57
N THR A 279 15.95 9.03 -1.06
CA THR A 279 16.15 8.75 -2.47
C THR A 279 14.89 8.17 -3.07
N CYS A 280 14.39 8.81 -4.12
CA CYS A 280 13.26 8.36 -4.94
C CYS A 280 13.76 7.90 -6.31
N PHE A 281 13.29 6.75 -6.76
CA PHE A 281 13.44 6.25 -8.13
C PHE A 281 12.07 6.21 -8.78
N THR A 282 11.85 7.01 -9.82
CA THR A 282 10.51 7.23 -10.37
C THR A 282 10.43 6.83 -11.84
N SER A 283 9.30 6.27 -12.28
CA SER A 283 9.10 5.96 -13.70
C SER A 283 9.01 7.22 -14.58
N TRP A 284 8.53 8.32 -14.01
CA TRP A 284 8.47 9.64 -14.62
C TRP A 284 9.03 10.69 -13.67
N SER A 285 9.62 11.76 -14.20
CA SER A 285 9.99 12.93 -13.40
C SER A 285 8.72 13.60 -12.84
N PRO A 286 8.81 14.30 -11.70
CA PRO A 286 7.69 15.06 -11.17
C PRO A 286 7.13 16.05 -12.19
N CYS A 287 5.80 16.14 -12.30
CA CYS A 287 5.16 17.22 -13.05
C CYS A 287 5.38 18.59 -12.36
N PHE A 288 5.05 19.70 -13.03
CA PHE A 288 5.21 21.05 -12.50
C PHE A 288 4.68 21.22 -11.07
N SER A 289 3.41 20.86 -10.83
CA SER A 289 2.79 21.02 -9.50
C SER A 289 3.42 20.11 -8.45
N CYS A 290 3.81 18.89 -8.81
CA CYS A 290 4.48 17.98 -7.87
C CYS A 290 5.87 18.48 -7.52
N ALA A 291 6.62 18.98 -8.51
CA ALA A 291 7.93 19.55 -8.29
C ALA A 291 7.89 20.77 -7.35
N GLN A 292 6.87 21.64 -7.48
CA GLN A 292 6.66 22.76 -6.57
C GLN A 292 6.39 22.32 -5.12
N GLU A 293 5.50 21.35 -4.92
CA GLU A 293 5.21 20.82 -3.58
C GLU A 293 6.43 20.10 -2.97
N MET A 294 7.21 19.39 -3.78
CA MET A 294 8.46 18.77 -3.33
C MET A 294 9.52 19.80 -2.97
N ALA A 295 9.65 20.89 -3.74
CA ALA A 295 10.58 21.98 -3.43
C ALA A 295 10.20 22.68 -2.12
N LYS A 296 8.91 22.95 -1.93
CA LYS A 296 8.36 23.47 -0.67
C LYS A 296 8.59 22.51 0.50
N PHE A 297 8.52 21.20 0.29
CA PHE A 297 8.84 20.25 1.34
C PHE A 297 10.31 20.37 1.76
N ILE A 298 11.25 20.43 0.81
CA ILE A 298 12.69 20.55 1.07
C ILE A 298 12.99 21.84 1.85
N SER A 299 12.44 22.98 1.41
CA SER A 299 12.69 24.27 2.08
C SER A 299 12.19 24.32 3.52
N ASN A 300 11.14 23.56 3.85
CA ASN A 300 10.65 23.42 5.23
C ASN A 300 11.38 22.36 6.05
N ASN A 301 12.25 21.55 5.44
CA ASN A 301 12.92 20.41 6.08
C ASN A 301 14.42 20.38 5.71
N GLU A 302 15.17 21.39 6.13
CA GLU A 302 16.60 21.56 5.80
C GLU A 302 17.51 20.38 6.22
N HIS A 303 17.06 19.55 7.15
CA HIS A 303 17.75 18.33 7.61
C HIS A 303 17.47 17.11 6.70
N VAL A 304 16.68 17.26 5.63
CA VAL A 304 16.32 16.19 4.70
C VAL A 304 16.82 16.52 3.30
N SER A 305 17.83 15.79 2.84
CA SER A 305 18.31 15.83 1.46
C SER A 305 17.45 14.94 0.55
N LEU A 306 16.90 15.50 -0.53
CA LEU A 306 16.10 14.77 -1.52
C LEU A 306 16.90 14.48 -2.80
N CYS A 307 16.99 13.20 -3.17
CA CYS A 307 17.57 12.72 -4.41
C CYS A 307 16.48 12.04 -5.26
N ILE A 308 16.32 12.46 -6.51
CA ILE A 308 15.34 11.91 -7.44
C ILE A 308 16.09 11.38 -8.66
N PHE A 309 15.90 10.10 -8.95
CA PHE A 309 16.35 9.45 -10.17
C PHE A 309 15.11 9.07 -10.98
N ALA A 310 14.88 9.75 -12.10
CA ALA A 310 13.73 9.49 -12.96
C ALA A 310 14.13 8.59 -14.14
N ALA A 311 13.27 7.64 -14.53
CA ALA A 311 13.47 6.84 -15.72
C ALA A 311 13.12 7.62 -17.00
N ARG A 312 12.15 8.54 -16.94
CA ARG A 312 11.74 9.40 -18.05
C ARG A 312 11.45 10.82 -17.58
N ILE A 313 11.54 11.80 -18.49
CA ILE A 313 11.12 13.18 -18.24
C ILE A 313 9.63 13.29 -18.59
N TYR A 314 8.81 13.73 -17.64
CA TYR A 314 7.42 14.08 -17.92
C TYR A 314 7.37 15.34 -18.77
N ASP A 315 6.69 15.30 -19.91
CA ASP A 315 6.57 16.44 -20.82
C ASP A 315 5.15 17.05 -20.74
N ASP A 316 5.07 18.26 -20.21
CA ASP A 316 3.84 19.06 -20.08
C ASP A 316 4.00 20.38 -20.84
N GLN A 317 4.25 20.30 -22.15
CA GLN A 317 4.35 21.46 -23.05
C GLN A 317 5.31 22.55 -22.50
N GLY A 318 6.43 22.12 -21.89
CA GLY A 318 7.43 23.02 -21.30
C GLY A 318 7.21 23.42 -19.84
N ARG A 319 5.99 23.38 -19.27
CA ARG A 319 5.73 23.76 -17.86
C ARG A 319 6.45 22.86 -16.87
N CYS A 320 6.52 21.56 -17.16
CA CYS A 320 7.26 20.61 -16.34
C CYS A 320 8.73 21.03 -16.14
N GLN A 321 9.34 21.65 -17.16
CA GLN A 321 10.75 22.07 -17.13
C GLN A 321 10.99 23.13 -16.04
N GLU A 322 10.07 24.09 -15.87
CA GLU A 322 10.15 25.11 -14.82
C GLU A 322 10.07 24.50 -13.42
N GLY A 323 9.21 23.50 -13.24
CA GLY A 323 9.08 22.76 -11.99
C GLY A 323 10.38 22.04 -11.61
N LEU A 324 10.99 21.34 -12.57
CA LEU A 324 12.27 20.66 -12.37
C LEU A 324 13.42 21.63 -12.06
N ARG A 325 13.47 22.79 -12.72
CA ARG A 325 14.44 23.86 -12.41
C ARG A 325 14.27 24.38 -10.99
N THR A 326 13.03 24.63 -10.58
CA THR A 326 12.70 25.08 -9.21
C THR A 326 13.17 24.05 -8.19
N LEU A 327 12.84 22.78 -8.41
CA LEU A 327 13.22 21.70 -7.52
C LEU A 327 14.75 21.56 -7.40
N HIS A 328 15.48 21.72 -8.51
CA HIS A 328 16.95 21.70 -8.51
C HIS A 328 17.56 22.92 -7.79
N ARG A 329 17.04 24.13 -8.06
CA ARG A 329 17.47 25.38 -7.41
C ARG A 329 17.27 25.33 -5.90
N ASP A 330 16.17 24.74 -5.45
CA ASP A 330 15.81 24.64 -4.04
C ASP A 330 16.53 23.48 -3.32
N GLY A 331 17.55 22.89 -3.95
CA GLY A 331 18.50 21.96 -3.33
C GLY A 331 18.25 20.47 -3.58
N ALA A 332 17.21 20.10 -4.34
CA ALA A 332 17.03 18.70 -4.72
C ALA A 332 18.08 18.26 -5.75
N LYS A 333 18.59 17.04 -5.58
CA LYS A 333 19.39 16.38 -6.60
C LYS A 333 18.45 15.65 -7.55
N ILE A 334 18.43 16.02 -8.82
CA ILE A 334 17.59 15.38 -9.85
C ILE A 334 18.52 14.86 -10.96
N ALA A 335 18.38 13.59 -11.28
CA ALA A 335 19.13 12.92 -12.36
C ALA A 335 18.23 11.93 -13.10
N MET A 336 18.67 11.50 -14.28
CA MET A 336 18.07 10.36 -14.96
C MET A 336 18.71 9.07 -14.45
N MET A 337 17.92 8.01 -14.34
CA MET A 337 18.42 6.67 -14.00
C MET A 337 19.33 6.16 -15.12
N ASN A 338 20.49 5.63 -14.75
CA ASN A 338 21.34 4.81 -15.63
C ASN A 338 21.18 3.32 -15.26
N TYR A 339 21.95 2.46 -15.94
CA TYR A 339 21.98 1.01 -15.67
C TYR A 339 22.01 0.66 -14.17
N SER A 340 22.90 1.28 -13.39
CA SER A 340 23.08 0.98 -11.97
C SER A 340 21.86 1.31 -11.12
N GLU A 341 21.12 2.40 -11.43
CA GLU A 341 19.88 2.69 -10.71
C GLU A 341 18.73 1.74 -11.11
N PHE A 342 18.67 1.29 -12.36
CA PHE A 342 17.69 0.28 -12.78
C PHE A 342 17.97 -1.08 -12.13
N GLU A 343 19.24 -1.51 -12.14
CA GLU A 343 19.68 -2.74 -11.47
C GLU A 343 19.41 -2.67 -9.96
N TYR A 344 19.75 -1.55 -9.31
CA TYR A 344 19.44 -1.34 -7.89
C TYR A 344 17.94 -1.48 -7.61
N CYS A 345 17.10 -0.88 -8.45
CA CYS A 345 15.66 -0.96 -8.28
C CYS A 345 15.13 -2.39 -8.44
N TRP A 346 15.64 -3.11 -9.45
CA TRP A 346 15.32 -4.52 -9.66
C TRP A 346 15.69 -5.37 -8.45
N ASP A 347 16.91 -5.23 -7.95
CA ASP A 347 17.42 -6.03 -6.84
C ASP A 347 16.73 -5.73 -5.50
N THR A 348 16.18 -4.52 -5.36
CA THR A 348 15.64 -4.03 -4.10
C THR A 348 14.12 -4.07 -4.01
N PHE A 349 13.42 -3.75 -5.09
CA PHE A 349 11.96 -3.53 -5.06
C PHE A 349 11.17 -4.53 -5.90
N VAL A 350 11.82 -5.44 -6.64
CA VAL A 350 11.15 -6.41 -7.52
C VAL A 350 11.24 -7.82 -6.96
N ASP A 351 10.14 -8.57 -7.04
CA ASP A 351 10.12 -10.00 -6.78
C ASP A 351 10.79 -10.73 -7.95
N ARG A 352 12.11 -10.65 -7.98
CA ARG A 352 12.95 -11.13 -9.08
C ARG A 352 13.01 -12.66 -9.17
N GLN A 353 12.49 -13.39 -8.18
CA GLN A 353 12.50 -14.87 -8.16
C GLN A 353 13.90 -15.46 -8.46
N GLY A 354 14.96 -14.79 -8.00
CA GLY A 354 16.36 -15.17 -8.25
C GLY A 354 16.93 -14.75 -9.61
N ARG A 355 16.15 -14.14 -10.51
CA ARG A 355 16.63 -13.67 -11.82
C ARG A 355 17.45 -12.37 -11.67
N PRO A 356 18.57 -12.23 -12.40
CA PRO A 356 19.30 -10.97 -12.45
C PRO A 356 18.51 -9.92 -13.24
N PHE A 357 18.87 -8.64 -13.09
CA PHE A 357 18.36 -7.59 -13.96
C PHE A 357 18.77 -7.87 -15.41
N GLN A 358 17.85 -7.66 -16.35
CA GLN A 358 18.09 -7.77 -17.78
C GLN A 358 17.75 -6.42 -18.41
N PRO A 359 18.75 -5.64 -18.87
CA PRO A 359 18.47 -4.38 -19.53
C PRO A 359 17.69 -4.64 -20.82
N TRP A 360 16.79 -3.72 -21.15
CA TRP A 360 16.11 -3.71 -22.44
C TRP A 360 16.95 -2.99 -23.49
N ASP A 361 16.66 -3.26 -24.77
CA ASP A 361 17.35 -2.61 -25.89
C ASP A 361 17.29 -1.09 -25.79
N GLY A 362 18.44 -0.45 -25.96
CA GLY A 362 18.57 1.01 -25.94
C GLY A 362 18.61 1.63 -24.54
N LEU A 363 18.66 0.85 -23.45
CA LEU A 363 18.59 1.39 -22.09
C LEU A 363 19.63 2.51 -21.85
N ASP A 364 20.89 2.27 -22.21
CA ASP A 364 21.98 3.23 -21.96
C ASP A 364 21.88 4.44 -22.89
N GLU A 365 21.59 4.22 -24.17
CA GLU A 365 21.41 5.29 -25.15
C GLU A 365 20.26 6.22 -24.77
N HIS A 366 19.11 5.67 -24.36
CA HIS A 366 17.98 6.45 -23.88
C HIS A 366 18.32 7.21 -22.59
N SER A 367 19.07 6.58 -21.66
CA SER A 367 19.51 7.22 -20.42
C SER A 367 20.42 8.41 -20.70
N GLN A 368 21.32 8.29 -21.67
CA GLN A 368 22.22 9.37 -22.10
C GLN A 368 21.47 10.52 -22.76
N ASP A 369 20.54 10.24 -23.69
CA ASP A 369 19.69 11.25 -24.33
C ASP A 369 18.87 12.03 -23.29
N LEU A 370 18.15 11.30 -22.43
CA LEU A 370 17.35 11.90 -21.37
C LEU A 370 18.20 12.70 -20.39
N SER A 371 19.42 12.25 -20.06
CA SER A 371 20.36 13.00 -19.22
C SER A 371 20.81 14.31 -19.87
N GLY A 372 21.06 14.29 -21.18
CA GLY A 372 21.37 15.49 -21.95
C GLY A 372 20.21 16.48 -21.95
N ARG A 373 18.99 16.00 -22.18
CA ARG A 373 17.76 16.80 -22.12
C ARG A 373 17.52 17.41 -20.74
N LEU A 374 17.68 16.62 -19.68
CA LEU A 374 17.54 17.12 -18.31
C LEU A 374 18.58 18.20 -18.02
N ARG A 375 19.85 17.99 -18.40
CA ARG A 375 20.91 19.00 -18.21
C ARG A 375 20.56 20.33 -18.91
N ALA A 376 20.08 20.27 -20.15
CA ALA A 376 19.62 21.45 -20.88
C ALA A 376 18.45 22.16 -20.16
N ILE A 377 17.49 21.39 -19.61
CA ILE A 377 16.38 21.94 -18.82
C ILE A 377 16.90 22.68 -17.58
N LEU A 378 17.84 22.08 -16.84
CA LEU A 378 18.34 22.64 -15.58
C LEU A 378 19.28 23.84 -15.78
N GLN A 379 20.00 23.89 -16.91
CA GLN A 379 20.88 25.01 -17.27
C GLN A 379 20.15 26.22 -17.85
N ASN A 380 18.96 26.01 -18.43
CA ASN A 380 18.15 27.09 -18.99
C ASN A 380 17.54 27.94 -17.86
N GLN A 381 18.30 28.93 -17.37
CA GLN A 381 17.76 30.01 -16.55
C GLN A 381 16.90 30.87 -17.48
N GLY A 382 15.60 30.59 -17.55
CA GLY A 382 14.69 31.32 -18.44
C GLY A 382 14.92 32.83 -18.32
N ASN A 383 15.11 33.49 -19.48
CA ASN A 383 15.13 34.94 -19.61
C ASN A 383 13.79 35.55 -19.16
#